data_AF-A0A7X0T8H2-F1
#
_entry.id   AF-A0A7X0T8H2-F1
#
_cell.length_a   1.000
_cell.length_b   1.000
_cell.length_c   1.000
_cell.angle_alpha   90.00
_cell.angle_beta   90.00
_cell.angle_gamma   90.00
#
_symmetry.space_group_name_H-M   'P 1'
#
loop_
_entity.id
_entity.type
_entity.pdbx_description
1 polymer ?
#
loop_
_entity_poly.entity_id
_entity_poly.type
_entity_poly.pdbx_seq_one_letter_code
_entity_poly.pdbx_strand_id
1 'polypeptide(L)' 'MTNDLFISAGEVAKITGMSKPYAYKLIQKLNKELEKKGYCTIRGKVSKKYLEEQFYGM' A
#
# COMPACT_ATOMS: atom_id res chain seq x y z
N MET A 1 15.85 13.18 4.76
CA MET A 1 14.65 12.44 5.19
C MET A 1 13.69 12.43 4.00
N THR A 2 13.82 11.47 3.09
CA THR A 2 12.96 11.40 1.91
C THR A 2 11.62 10.87 2.37
N ASN A 3 10.64 11.76 2.48
CA ASN A 3 9.28 11.45 2.87
C ASN A 3 8.60 10.74 1.69
N ASP A 4 8.96 9.48 1.45
CA ASP A 4 8.30 8.64 0.46
C ASP A 4 6.88 8.34 0.95
N LEU A 5 5.98 9.28 0.64
CA LEU A 5 4.54 9.16 0.90
C LEU A 5 3.97 7.85 0.35
N PHE A 6 4.60 7.31 -0.69
CA PHE A 6 4.17 6.12 -1.42
C PHE A 6 5.23 5.02 -1.35
N ILE A 7 4.78 3.81 -1.03
CA ILE A 7 5.59 2.60 -1.03
C ILE A 7 5.22 1.69 -2.20
N SER A 8 6.23 1.03 -2.76
CA SER A 8 6.06 0.07 -3.85
C SER A 8 5.80 -1.33 -3.31
N ALA A 9 5.31 -2.25 -4.16
CA ALA A 9 5.07 -3.65 -3.78
C ALA A 9 6.28 -4.36 -3.14
N GLY A 10 7.49 -4.01 -3.55
CA GLY A 10 8.71 -4.55 -2.95
C GLY A 10 8.91 -4.11 -1.50
N GLU A 11 8.60 -2.85 -1.18
CA GLU A 11 8.68 -2.33 0.19
C GLU A 11 7.52 -2.86 1.04
N VAL A 12 6.31 -2.93 0.48
CA VAL A 12 5.16 -3.57 1.14
C VAL A 12 5.49 -5.00 1.53
N ALA A 13 6.07 -5.79 0.62
CA ALA A 13 6.49 -7.17 0.90
C ALA A 13 7.50 -7.27 2.06
N LYS A 14 8.46 -6.34 2.13
CA LYS A 14 9.44 -6.31 3.23
C LYS A 14 8.80 -5.92 4.56
N ILE A 15 7.92 -4.92 4.56
CA ILE A 15 7.24 -4.42 5.78
C ILE A 15 6.29 -5.48 6.34
N THR A 16 5.51 -6.13 5.47
CA THR A 16 4.52 -7.13 5.89
C THR A 16 5.09 -8.54 6.01
N GLY A 17 6.33 -8.78 5.57
CA GLY A 17 6.94 -10.11 5.52
C GLY A 17 6.30 -11.06 4.49
N MET A 18 5.51 -10.54 3.55
CA MET A 18 4.77 -11.33 2.57
C MET A 18 5.53 -11.46 1.24
N SER A 19 5.17 -12.48 0.46
CA SER A 19 5.72 -12.66 -0.90
C SER A 19 5.35 -11.48 -1.83
N LYS A 20 6.28 -11.09 -2.72
CA LYS A 20 6.07 -10.09 -3.79
C LYS A 20 4.73 -10.20 -4.54
N PRO A 21 4.30 -11.39 -5.03
CA PRO A 21 3.00 -11.51 -5.71
C PRO A 21 1.81 -11.19 -4.79
N TYR A 22 1.92 -11.48 -3.50
CA TYR A 22 0.88 -11.16 -2.52
C TYR A 22 0.83 -9.66 -2.23
N ALA A 23 1.99 -9.00 -2.12
CA ALA A 23 2.06 -7.54 -1.98
C ALA A 23 1.41 -6.80 -3.16
N TYR A 24 1.56 -7.31 -4.40
CA TYR A 24 0.86 -6.75 -5.57
C TYR A 24 -0.66 -6.89 -5.48
N LYS A 25 -1.16 -8.06 -5.06
CA LYS A 25 -2.60 -8.29 -4.84
C LYS A 25 -3.15 -7.37 -3.76
N LEU A 26 -2.38 -7.18 -2.68
CA LEU A 26 -2.74 -6.30 -1.58
C LEU A 26 -2.84 -4.85 -2.02
N ILE A 27 -1.84 -4.32 -2.71
CA ILE A 27 -1.86 -2.95 -3.25
C ILE A 27 -3.06 -2.75 -4.18
N GLN A 28 -3.37 -3.71 -5.06
CA GLN A 28 -4.57 -3.62 -5.90
C GLN A 28 -5.86 -3.54 -5.09
N LYS A 29 -5.97 -4.32 -4.01
CA LYS A 29 -7.15 -4.29 -3.14
C LYS A 29 -7.28 -2.92 -2.46
N LEU A 30 -6.19 -2.43 -1.86
CA LEU A 30 -6.15 -1.14 -1.18
C LEU A 30 -6.45 0.02 -2.14
N ASN A 31 -5.89 -0.02 -3.36
CA ASN A 31 -6.18 0.99 -4.36
C ASN A 31 -7.65 0.97 -4.78
N LYS A 32 -8.26 -0.21 -4.96
CA LYS A 32 -9.71 -0.29 -5.24
C LYS A 32 -10.56 0.30 -4.10
N GLU A 33 -10.14 0.13 -2.85
CA GLU A 33 -10.85 0.70 -1.70
C GLU A 33 -10.69 2.23 -1.62
N LEU A 34 -9.49 2.73 -1.89
CA LEU A 34 -9.21 4.17 -1.98
C LEU A 34 -9.98 4.82 -3.14
N GLU A 35 -10.03 4.19 -4.32
CA GLU A 35 -10.82 4.65 -5.47
C GLU A 35 -12.32 4.71 -5.12
N LYS A 36 -12.84 3.70 -4.41
CA LYS A 36 -14.24 3.70 -3.94
C LYS A 36 -14.52 4.81 -2.94
N LYS A 37 -13.55 5.19 -2.12
CA LYS A 37 -13.64 6.33 -1.20
C LYS A 37 -13.46 7.69 -1.89
N GLY A 38 -13.18 7.72 -3.20
CA GLY A 38 -12.98 8.94 -3.98
C GLY A 38 -11.56 9.49 -3.95
N TYR A 39 -10.58 8.70 -3.47
CA TYR A 39 -9.17 9.07 -3.50
C TYR A 39 -8.51 8.67 -4.82
N CYS A 40 -7.51 9.46 -5.23
CA CYS A 40 -6.67 9.13 -6.37
C CYS A 40 -5.64 8.06 -5.98
N THR A 41 -5.53 6.98 -6.78
CA THR A 41 -4.61 5.87 -6.51
C THR A 41 -3.61 5.69 -7.64
N ILE A 42 -2.44 5.13 -7.30
CA ILE A 42 -1.35 4.94 -8.25
C ILE A 42 -1.11 3.45 -8.41
N ARG A 43 -1.21 2.95 -9.64
CA ARG A 43 -0.97 1.54 -9.91
C ARG A 43 0.44 1.13 -9.48
N GLY A 44 0.53 0.10 -8.63
CA GLY A 44 1.82 -0.44 -8.14
C GLY A 44 2.41 0.29 -6.93
N LYS A 45 1.76 1.35 -6.44
CA LYS A 45 2.12 2.06 -5.22
C LYS A 45 0.91 2.26 -4.31
N VAL A 46 1.16 2.39 -3.02
CA VAL A 46 0.14 2.73 -2.01
C VAL A 46 0.73 3.72 -1.01
N SER A 47 -0.10 4.58 -0.41
CA SER A 47 0.38 5.47 0.64
C SER A 47 0.85 4.66 1.84
N LYS A 48 2.08 4.91 2.31
CA LYS A 48 2.67 4.19 3.45
C LYS A 48 1.77 4.27 4.68
N LYS A 49 1.33 5.49 5.01
CA LYS A 49 0.44 5.77 6.13
C LYS A 49 -0.87 4.99 6.03
N TYR A 50 -1.47 4.89 4.85
CA TYR A 50 -2.72 4.16 4.65
C TYR A 50 -2.54 2.65 4.83
N LEU A 51 -1.43 2.10 4.36
CA LEU A 51 -1.10 0.70 4.59
C LEU A 51 -0.85 0.42 6.08
N GLU A 52 -0.09 1.28 6.76
CA GLU A 52 0.19 1.15 8.19
C GLU A 52 -1.09 1.26 9.04
N GLU A 53 -1.96 2.23 8.75
CA GLU A 53 -3.25 2.41 9.42
C GLU A 53 -4.18 1.21 9.22
N GLN A 54 -4.19 0.60 8.02
CA GLN A 54 -5.00 -0.60 7.75
C GLN A 54 -4.44 -1.88 8.39
N PHE A 55 -3.12 -2.03 8.50
CA PHE A 55 -2.50 -3.27 9.01
C PHE A 55 -2.22 -3.24 10.50
N TYR A 56 -1.82 -2.10 11.04
CA TYR A 56 -1.42 -1.95 12.44
C TYR A 56 -2.49 -1.24 13.28
N GLY A 57 -3.52 -0.65 12.67
CA GLY A 57 -4.67 -0.08 13.37
C GLY A 57 -4.33 1.02 14.39
N MET A 58 -3.19 1.71 14.22
CA MET A 58 -2.82 2.91 15.00
C MET A 58 -3.45 4.16 14.42
#